data_AF-A0A963J0P8-F1
#
_entry.id   AF-A0A963J0P8-F1
#
_cell.length_a   1.000
_cell.length_b   1.000
_cell.length_c   1.000
_cell.angle_alpha   90.00
_cell.angle_beta   90.00
_cell.angle_gamma   90.00
#
_symmetry.space_group_name_H-M   'P 1'
#
loop_
_entity.id
_entity.type
_entity.pdbx_description
1 polymer ?
#
loop_
_entity_poly.entity_id
_entity_poly.type
_entity_poly.pdbx_seq_one_letter_code
_entity_poly.pdbx_strand_id
1 'polypeptide(L)'
;AAMHPELAHGVLMIDSPLISGWRATTVGVAKRTQVVGSVSPGRVSRLRRNSWASTDEAYEHFHKKKAFARWDPQVLRDYVTHGLYDEDDRRVLAFDRAVETAIYNTMPHHLGSLLRKHPLRCPAAFIGGRGSAELKQVGMALVQRITQGRISMLDGSHLFPMEKPKMTAAAIEASLLNLASLT
;
A
#
# COMPACT_ATOMS: atom_id res chain seq x y z
N ALA A 1 -9.50 -1.07 15.12
CA ALA A 1 -9.39 0.35 15.54
C ALA A 1 -10.74 1.05 15.57
N ALA A 2 -11.36 1.48 14.45
CA ALA A 2 -12.64 2.19 14.52
C ALA A 2 -13.84 1.32 14.96
N MET A 3 -13.94 0.10 14.41
CA MET A 3 -15.02 -0.86 14.76
C MET A 3 -14.72 -1.66 16.03
N HIS A 4 -13.43 -1.86 16.31
CA HIS A 4 -12.90 -2.62 17.46
C HIS A 4 -11.83 -1.76 18.13
N PRO A 5 -12.22 -0.77 18.94
CA PRO A 5 -11.29 0.15 19.62
C PRO A 5 -10.48 -0.52 20.73
N GLU A 6 -10.99 -1.57 21.33
CA GLU A 6 -10.35 -2.34 22.41
C GLU A 6 -9.07 -3.07 21.98
N LEU A 7 -8.88 -3.29 20.67
CA LEU A 7 -7.76 -4.05 20.12
C LEU A 7 -6.54 -3.20 19.77
N ALA A 8 -6.65 -1.87 19.76
CA ALA A 8 -5.59 -1.02 19.22
C ALA A 8 -5.40 0.26 20.05
N HIS A 9 -4.21 0.38 20.67
CA HIS A 9 -3.76 1.59 21.37
C HIS A 9 -3.38 2.74 20.43
N GLY A 10 -3.12 2.45 19.15
CA GLY A 10 -2.84 3.47 18.15
C GLY A 10 -2.83 2.89 16.73
N VAL A 11 -2.82 3.76 15.73
CA VAL A 11 -2.74 3.37 14.31
C VAL A 11 -1.63 4.15 13.61
N LEU A 12 -0.62 3.45 13.13
CA LEU A 12 0.38 4.01 12.22
C LEU A 12 0.09 3.56 10.78
N MET A 13 -0.10 4.52 9.89
CA MET A 13 -0.34 4.27 8.47
C MET A 13 0.93 4.56 7.67
N ILE A 14 1.29 3.67 6.76
CA ILE A 14 2.48 3.80 5.90
C ILE A 14 2.00 3.88 4.46
N ASP A 15 2.16 5.05 3.87
CA ASP A 15 1.69 5.45 2.53
C ASP A 15 0.32 4.91 2.15
N SER A 16 -0.59 4.74 3.12
CA SER A 16 -1.91 4.16 2.89
C SER A 16 -2.89 5.30 2.55
N PRO A 17 -3.12 5.65 1.26
CA PRO A 17 -3.99 6.76 0.93
C PRO A 17 -5.40 6.47 1.42
N LEU A 18 -5.89 7.31 2.32
CA LEU A 18 -7.26 7.18 2.81
C LEU A 18 -8.22 7.78 1.79
N ILE A 19 -8.84 6.92 0.99
CA ILE A 19 -9.83 7.33 0.00
C ILE A 19 -11.10 7.78 0.74
N SER A 20 -11.21 9.09 1.00
CA SER A 20 -12.49 9.74 1.29
C SER A 20 -13.07 10.28 -0.01
N GLY A 21 -14.30 9.87 -0.31
CA GLY A 21 -14.98 10.25 -1.55
C GLY A 21 -14.94 11.74 -1.86
N TRP A 22 -14.44 12.08 -3.06
CA TRP A 22 -15.19 12.69 -4.15
C TRP A 22 -14.43 12.56 -5.50
N ARG A 23 -14.48 11.35 -6.08
CA ARG A 23 -14.52 11.14 -7.55
C ARG A 23 -15.57 10.08 -7.91
N ALA A 24 -16.48 9.76 -7.00
CA ALA A 24 -17.51 8.74 -7.21
C ALA A 24 -18.67 9.22 -8.11
N THR A 25 -18.91 10.53 -8.21
CA THR A 25 -20.08 11.07 -8.94
C THR A 25 -19.80 11.42 -10.41
N THR A 26 -18.54 11.56 -10.83
CA THR A 26 -18.17 11.66 -12.26
C THR A 26 -17.85 10.30 -12.89
N VAL A 27 -17.62 9.26 -12.08
CA VAL A 27 -17.45 7.87 -12.57
C VAL A 27 -18.80 7.20 -12.87
N GLY A 28 -19.92 7.79 -12.43
CA GLY A 28 -21.27 7.34 -12.80
C GLY A 28 -21.57 7.50 -14.30
N VAL A 29 -20.89 8.43 -14.98
CA VAL A 29 -21.08 8.68 -16.43
C VAL A 29 -19.85 8.23 -17.24
N ALA A 30 -18.65 8.20 -16.64
CA ALA A 30 -17.44 7.69 -17.29
C ALA A 30 -17.34 6.14 -17.37
N LYS A 31 -18.36 5.40 -16.90
CA LYS A 31 -18.50 3.96 -17.22
C LYS A 31 -18.95 3.71 -18.67
N ARG A 32 -19.32 4.76 -19.44
CA ARG A 32 -19.80 4.65 -20.83
C ARG A 32 -18.82 5.10 -21.91
N THR A 33 -17.63 5.57 -21.57
CA THR A 33 -16.63 5.96 -22.58
C THR A 33 -15.31 5.24 -22.35
N GLN A 34 -15.13 4.14 -23.08
CA GLN A 34 -13.84 3.50 -23.32
C GLN A 34 -12.88 4.47 -24.04
N VAL A 35 -12.22 5.40 -23.36
CA VAL A 35 -10.94 5.96 -23.84
C VAL A 35 -10.11 6.49 -22.67
N VAL A 36 -9.28 5.65 -22.05
CA VAL A 36 -7.88 5.95 -21.68
C VAL A 36 -7.15 4.61 -21.67
N GLY A 37 -6.09 4.46 -22.47
CA GLY A 37 -5.28 3.25 -22.58
C GLY A 37 -4.44 2.94 -21.34
N SER A 38 -5.07 2.69 -20.19
CA SER A 38 -4.41 2.11 -19.02
C SER A 38 -4.98 0.73 -18.72
N VAL A 39 -4.12 -0.28 -18.78
CA VAL A 39 -4.45 -1.61 -18.28
C VAL A 39 -4.76 -1.45 -16.79
N SER A 40 -5.99 -1.74 -16.36
CA SER A 40 -6.37 -1.60 -14.95
C SER A 40 -5.46 -2.48 -14.07
N PRO A 41 -5.16 -2.08 -12.81
CA PRO A 41 -4.33 -2.88 -11.91
C PRO A 41 -4.78 -4.34 -11.81
N GLY A 42 -6.10 -4.59 -11.77
CA GLY A 42 -6.67 -5.94 -11.80
C GLY A 42 -6.46 -6.71 -13.11
N ARG A 43 -6.32 -6.05 -14.26
CA ARG A 43 -5.95 -6.72 -15.52
C ARG A 43 -4.45 -7.03 -15.58
N VAL A 44 -3.59 -6.16 -15.04
CA VAL A 44 -2.15 -6.43 -14.90
C VAL A 44 -1.91 -7.60 -13.94
N SER A 45 -2.60 -7.60 -12.79
CA SER A 45 -2.51 -8.66 -11.77
C SER A 45 -2.84 -10.05 -12.33
N ARG A 46 -3.95 -10.20 -13.09
CA ARG A 46 -4.33 -11.49 -13.70
C ARG A 46 -3.29 -12.08 -14.64
N LEU A 47 -2.60 -11.23 -15.40
CA LEU A 47 -1.59 -11.63 -16.38
C LEU A 47 -0.18 -11.72 -15.78
N ARG A 48 -0.04 -11.51 -14.46
CA ARG A 48 1.24 -11.56 -13.77
C ARG A 48 1.81 -12.98 -13.87
N ARG A 49 3.03 -13.08 -14.41
CA ARG A 49 3.85 -14.29 -14.29
C ARG A 49 3.95 -14.68 -12.81
N ASN A 50 3.59 -15.92 -12.51
CA ASN A 50 3.49 -16.43 -11.15
C ASN A 50 4.42 -17.62 -10.86
N SER A 51 5.20 -18.08 -11.84
CA SER A 51 6.19 -19.15 -11.63
C SER A 51 7.53 -18.90 -12.33
N TRP A 52 8.60 -19.40 -11.72
CA TRP A 52 10.00 -19.30 -12.17
C TRP A 52 10.73 -20.62 -11.94
N ALA A 53 11.80 -20.88 -12.68
CA ALA A 53 12.64 -22.05 -12.53
C ALA A 53 13.49 -22.02 -11.25
N SER A 54 13.81 -20.82 -10.74
CA SER A 54 14.59 -20.67 -9.50
C SER A 54 14.35 -19.31 -8.85
N THR A 55 14.81 -19.19 -7.60
CA THR A 55 14.78 -17.91 -6.86
C THR A 55 15.62 -16.85 -7.55
N ASP A 56 16.75 -17.22 -8.17
CA ASP A 56 17.60 -16.30 -8.92
C ASP A 56 16.94 -15.83 -10.22
N GLU A 57 16.22 -16.70 -10.94
CA GLU A 57 15.45 -16.28 -12.11
C GLU A 57 14.34 -15.30 -11.71
N ALA A 58 13.65 -15.56 -10.59
CA ALA A 58 12.66 -14.65 -10.04
C ALA A 58 13.29 -13.29 -9.67
N TYR A 59 14.44 -13.31 -8.98
CA TYR A 59 15.18 -12.10 -8.63
C TYR A 59 15.48 -11.24 -9.87
N GLU A 60 16.08 -11.84 -10.90
CA GLU A 60 16.41 -11.15 -12.15
C GLU A 60 15.19 -10.57 -12.86
N HIS A 61 14.08 -11.32 -12.87
CA HIS A 61 12.82 -10.87 -13.44
C HIS A 61 12.25 -9.65 -12.72
N PHE A 62 12.24 -9.65 -11.39
CA PHE A 62 11.73 -8.53 -10.61
C PHE A 62 12.68 -7.33 -10.65
N HIS A 63 13.99 -7.53 -10.53
CA HIS A 63 14.99 -6.46 -10.54
C HIS A 63 14.90 -5.58 -11.80
N LYS A 64 14.58 -6.18 -12.96
CA LYS A 64 14.43 -5.46 -14.25
C LYS A 64 13.12 -4.66 -14.35
N LYS A 65 12.14 -4.89 -13.48
CA LYS A 65 10.85 -4.19 -13.51
C LYS A 65 10.96 -2.84 -12.81
N LYS A 66 10.48 -1.78 -13.48
CA LYS A 66 10.45 -0.41 -12.94
C LYS A 66 9.88 -0.30 -11.52
N ALA A 67 8.86 -1.09 -11.16
CA ALA A 67 8.24 -1.08 -9.84
C ALA A 67 9.15 -1.59 -8.71
N PHE A 68 10.13 -2.45 -9.04
CA PHE A 68 11.05 -3.09 -8.09
C PHE A 68 12.48 -2.58 -8.26
N ALA A 69 12.81 -1.92 -9.37
CA ALA A 69 14.15 -1.43 -9.69
C ALA A 69 14.74 -0.45 -8.66
N ARG A 70 13.89 0.13 -7.80
CA ARG A 70 14.29 1.04 -6.73
C ARG A 70 14.30 0.38 -5.34
N TRP A 71 13.88 -0.87 -5.24
CA TRP A 71 13.88 -1.59 -3.96
C TRP A 71 15.31 -1.78 -3.49
N ASP A 72 15.48 -1.79 -2.17
CA ASP A 72 16.73 -2.23 -1.57
C ASP A 72 17.02 -3.68 -2.02
N PRO A 73 18.25 -3.99 -2.47
CA PRO A 73 18.59 -5.32 -2.97
C PRO A 73 18.31 -6.45 -1.97
N GLN A 74 18.47 -6.20 -0.67
CA GLN A 74 18.17 -7.19 0.36
C GLN A 74 16.65 -7.41 0.46
N VAL A 75 15.85 -6.34 0.44
CA VAL A 75 14.39 -6.44 0.44
C VAL A 75 13.88 -7.21 -0.77
N LEU A 76 14.45 -6.97 -1.96
CA LEU A 76 14.08 -7.73 -3.16
C LEU A 76 14.48 -9.20 -3.05
N ARG A 77 15.66 -9.49 -2.48
CA ARG A 77 16.11 -10.86 -2.23
C ARG A 77 15.19 -11.59 -1.26
N ASP A 78 14.81 -10.94 -0.17
CA ASP A 78 13.87 -11.48 0.81
C ASP A 78 12.49 -11.72 0.19
N TYR A 79 12.01 -10.78 -0.64
CA TYR A 79 10.74 -10.93 -1.35
C TYR A 79 10.68 -12.17 -2.23
N VAL A 80 11.72 -12.48 -3.01
CA VAL A 80 11.72 -13.69 -3.85
C VAL A 80 12.03 -14.96 -3.07
N THR A 81 12.71 -14.85 -1.93
CA THR A 81 13.06 -15.99 -1.08
C THR A 81 11.86 -16.45 -0.26
N HIS A 82 11.11 -15.50 0.32
CA HIS A 82 10.00 -15.77 1.24
C HIS A 82 8.61 -15.55 0.64
N GLY A 83 8.51 -14.77 -0.43
CA GLY A 83 7.25 -14.56 -1.17
C GLY A 83 6.95 -15.65 -2.21
N LEU A 84 7.85 -16.64 -2.35
CA LEU A 84 7.72 -17.78 -3.25
C LEU A 84 7.80 -19.09 -2.46
N TYR A 85 7.09 -20.12 -2.92
CA TYR A 85 7.22 -21.50 -2.41
C TYR A 85 7.59 -22.46 -3.54
N ASP A 86 8.05 -23.66 -3.18
CA ASP A 86 8.41 -24.70 -4.13
C ASP A 86 7.18 -25.50 -4.56
N GLU A 87 6.99 -25.66 -5.87
CA GLU A 87 5.93 -26.44 -6.50
C GLU A 87 6.47 -27.03 -7.81
N ASP A 88 6.47 -28.36 -7.95
CA ASP A 88 6.92 -29.08 -9.15
C ASP A 88 8.27 -28.58 -9.72
N ASP A 89 9.30 -28.52 -8.88
CA ASP A 89 10.65 -28.00 -9.21
C ASP A 89 10.69 -26.54 -9.69
N ARG A 90 9.64 -25.76 -9.36
CA ARG A 90 9.54 -24.34 -9.67
C ARG A 90 9.33 -23.53 -8.40
N ARG A 91 9.65 -22.25 -8.50
CA ARG A 91 9.28 -21.22 -7.51
C ARG A 91 7.98 -20.57 -7.93
N VAL A 92 6.96 -20.58 -7.08
CA VAL A 92 5.62 -20.06 -7.37
C VAL A 92 5.24 -18.97 -6.37
N LEU A 93 4.54 -17.92 -6.82
CA LEU A 93 4.04 -16.85 -5.95
C LEU A 93 3.18 -17.40 -4.83
N ALA A 94 3.49 -17.05 -3.58
CA ALA A 94 2.72 -17.46 -2.40
C ALA A 94 1.31 -16.86 -2.33
N PHE A 95 1.03 -15.80 -3.09
CA PHE A 95 -0.31 -15.22 -3.19
C PHE A 95 -1.00 -15.57 -4.50
N ASP A 96 -2.31 -15.76 -4.45
CA ASP A 96 -3.12 -15.93 -5.64
C ASP A 96 -3.38 -14.57 -6.32
N ARG A 97 -3.00 -14.48 -7.60
CA ARG A 97 -3.31 -13.35 -8.49
C ARG A 97 -4.80 -13.01 -8.54
N ALA A 98 -5.70 -13.99 -8.39
CA ALA A 98 -7.14 -13.75 -8.35
C ALA A 98 -7.54 -12.96 -7.10
N VAL A 99 -6.89 -13.22 -5.95
CA VAL A 99 -7.08 -12.47 -4.70
C VAL A 99 -6.53 -11.05 -4.85
N GLU A 100 -5.32 -10.87 -5.39
CA GLU A 100 -4.76 -9.54 -5.70
C GLU A 100 -5.71 -8.73 -6.61
N THR A 101 -6.25 -9.37 -7.64
CA THR A 101 -7.23 -8.77 -8.55
C THR A 101 -8.52 -8.39 -7.84
N ALA A 102 -9.04 -9.24 -6.95
CA ALA A 102 -10.22 -8.95 -6.16
C ALA A 102 -10.00 -7.71 -5.28
N ILE A 103 -8.86 -7.63 -4.57
CA ILE A 103 -8.49 -6.48 -3.73
C ILE A 103 -8.52 -5.18 -4.54
N TYR A 104 -7.89 -5.15 -5.72
CA TYR A 104 -7.89 -3.96 -6.57
C TYR A 104 -9.30 -3.56 -7.04
N ASN A 105 -10.19 -4.53 -7.27
CA ASN A 105 -11.55 -4.28 -7.71
C ASN A 105 -12.48 -3.84 -6.55
N THR A 106 -12.16 -4.21 -5.32
CA THR A 106 -13.00 -3.95 -4.13
C THR A 106 -12.42 -2.87 -3.20
N MET A 107 -11.46 -2.07 -3.66
CA MET A 107 -10.84 -1.05 -2.82
C MET A 107 -11.88 -0.14 -2.13
N PRO A 108 -11.81 0.00 -0.79
CA PRO A 108 -12.80 0.79 -0.04
C PRO A 108 -12.75 2.27 -0.43
N HIS A 109 -13.90 2.82 -0.81
CA HIS A 109 -14.08 4.23 -1.18
C HIS A 109 -14.95 5.00 -0.16
N HIS A 110 -15.43 4.33 0.88
CA HIS A 110 -16.40 4.84 1.85
C HIS A 110 -15.79 5.13 3.23
N LEU A 111 -14.46 5.11 3.37
CA LEU A 111 -13.77 5.19 4.66
C LEU A 111 -14.09 6.50 5.40
N GLY A 112 -14.26 7.61 4.68
CA GLY A 112 -14.70 8.87 5.28
C GLY A 112 -16.08 8.79 5.95
N SER A 113 -17.01 8.03 5.38
CA SER A 113 -18.35 7.81 5.96
C SER A 113 -18.27 6.89 7.17
N LEU A 114 -17.49 5.82 7.06
CA LEU A 114 -17.25 4.87 8.16
C LEU A 114 -16.67 5.59 9.37
N LEU A 115 -15.66 6.44 9.19
CA LEU A 115 -15.03 7.18 10.29
C LEU A 115 -15.89 8.31 10.86
N ARG A 116 -16.93 8.78 10.16
CA ARG A 116 -17.95 9.66 10.75
C ARG A 116 -18.90 8.88 11.65
N LYS A 117 -19.33 7.69 11.22
CA LYS A 117 -20.24 6.83 11.98
C LYS A 117 -19.55 6.16 13.17
N HIS A 118 -18.29 5.79 12.99
CA HIS A 118 -17.43 5.12 13.97
C HIS A 118 -16.10 5.88 14.07
N PRO A 119 -16.03 6.97 14.85
CA PRO A 119 -14.80 7.72 15.06
C PRO A 119 -13.69 6.85 15.65
N LEU A 120 -12.45 7.10 15.24
CA LEU A 120 -11.26 6.50 15.83
C LEU A 120 -11.17 6.92 17.32
N ARG A 121 -10.98 5.94 18.20
CA ARG A 121 -10.86 6.14 19.66
C ARG A 121 -9.42 6.08 20.18
N CYS A 122 -8.46 5.94 19.27
CA CYS A 122 -7.03 5.89 19.58
C CYS A 122 -6.27 6.87 18.66
N PRO A 123 -5.09 7.35 19.08
CA PRO A 123 -4.29 8.24 18.28
C PRO A 123 -3.81 7.57 16.99
N ALA A 124 -3.66 8.37 15.94
CA ALA A 124 -3.20 7.92 14.65
C ALA A 124 -2.06 8.79 14.12
N ALA A 125 -1.14 8.17 13.40
CA ALA A 125 -0.04 8.82 12.70
C ALA A 125 0.09 8.28 11.26
N PHE A 126 0.79 9.03 10.42
CA PHE A 126 0.99 8.68 9.02
C PHE A 126 2.42 8.97 8.56
N ILE A 127 3.01 8.05 7.82
CA ILE A 127 4.28 8.23 7.13
C ILE A 127 4.02 8.15 5.63
N GLY A 128 4.33 9.20 4.88
CA GLY A 128 4.14 9.27 3.44
C GLY A 128 5.43 9.36 2.63
N GLY A 129 5.39 8.91 1.39
CA GLY A 129 6.44 9.12 0.40
C GLY A 129 6.25 10.45 -0.33
N ARG A 130 7.28 11.31 -0.36
CA ARG A 130 7.23 12.60 -1.10
C ARG A 130 7.00 12.41 -2.61
N GLY A 131 7.43 11.28 -3.15
CA GLY A 131 7.23 10.86 -4.54
C GLY A 131 5.98 10.00 -4.76
N SER A 132 5.14 9.78 -3.77
CA SER A 132 3.91 8.99 -3.90
C SER A 132 2.94 9.65 -4.89
N ALA A 133 2.57 8.93 -5.95
CA ALA A 133 1.60 9.42 -6.93
C ALA A 133 0.18 9.31 -6.37
N GLU A 134 -0.04 8.28 -5.55
CA GLU A 134 -1.26 7.93 -4.86
C GLU A 134 -1.66 9.06 -3.89
N LEU A 135 -0.73 9.57 -3.09
CA LEU A 135 -1.00 10.72 -2.22
C LEU A 135 -1.31 11.99 -3.01
N LYS A 136 -0.64 12.22 -4.13
CA LYS A 136 -0.93 13.36 -5.02
C LYS A 136 -2.33 13.27 -5.63
N GLN A 137 -2.81 12.06 -5.90
CA GLN A 137 -4.11 11.81 -6.51
C GLN A 137 -5.27 11.82 -5.51
N VAL A 138 -5.09 11.21 -4.33
CA VAL A 138 -6.13 11.04 -3.31
C VAL A 138 -6.22 12.26 -2.38
N GLY A 139 -5.10 12.95 -2.17
CA GLY A 139 -5.01 14.11 -1.28
C GLY A 139 -4.86 13.72 0.20
N MET A 140 -4.44 14.71 1.01
CA MET A 140 -4.06 14.50 2.41
C MET A 140 -5.12 14.94 3.44
N ALA A 141 -6.25 15.49 3.01
CA ALA A 141 -7.22 16.11 3.91
C ALA A 141 -7.78 15.13 4.97
N LEU A 142 -8.17 13.92 4.55
CA LEU A 142 -8.66 12.90 5.49
C LEU A 142 -7.54 12.42 6.43
N VAL A 143 -6.34 12.23 5.88
CA VAL A 143 -5.16 11.83 6.66
C VAL A 143 -4.87 12.88 7.73
N GLN A 144 -4.73 14.14 7.36
CA GLN A 144 -4.49 15.27 8.26
C GLN A 144 -5.54 15.35 9.38
N ARG A 145 -6.82 15.17 9.04
CA ARG A 145 -7.91 15.18 10.02
C ARG A 145 -7.81 14.05 11.04
N ILE A 146 -7.53 12.83 10.57
CA ILE A 146 -7.47 11.64 11.44
C ILE A 146 -6.20 11.66 12.29
N THR A 147 -5.07 12.01 11.69
CA THR A 147 -3.78 12.01 12.37
C THR A 147 -3.53 13.28 13.15
N GLN A 148 -4.44 14.27 13.11
CA GLN A 148 -4.29 15.57 13.78
C GLN A 148 -2.88 16.17 13.58
N GLY A 149 -2.36 16.06 12.36
CA GLY A 149 -1.03 16.57 12.00
C GLY A 149 0.17 15.68 12.34
N ARG A 150 0.00 14.50 12.96
CA ARG A 150 1.06 13.50 13.19
C ARG A 150 1.47 12.83 11.88
N ILE A 151 2.16 13.59 11.04
CA ILE A 151 2.52 13.23 9.67
C ILE A 151 4.03 13.40 9.50
N SER A 152 4.69 12.35 9.01
CA SER A 152 6.07 12.40 8.56
C SER A 152 6.15 12.10 7.07
N MET A 153 7.09 12.74 6.37
CA MET A 153 7.28 12.54 4.94
C MET A 153 8.71 12.11 4.65
N LEU A 154 8.86 10.97 3.99
CA LEU A 154 10.13 10.40 3.59
C LEU A 154 10.36 10.56 2.09
N ASP A 155 11.62 10.69 1.68
CA ASP A 155 11.97 10.66 0.26
C ASP A 155 11.80 9.25 -0.31
N GLY A 156 10.99 9.09 -1.34
CA GLY A 156 10.73 7.80 -1.99
C GLY A 156 9.41 7.81 -2.74
N SER A 157 9.11 6.74 -3.48
CA SER A 157 7.79 6.55 -4.09
C SER A 157 6.76 6.08 -3.06
N HIS A 158 5.59 5.62 -3.51
CA HIS A 158 4.65 4.89 -2.65
C HIS A 158 5.25 3.62 -2.03
N LEU A 159 6.25 3.03 -2.70
CA LEU A 159 6.98 1.85 -2.24
C LEU A 159 8.22 2.21 -1.42
N PHE A 160 8.32 3.43 -0.87
CA PHE A 160 9.46 3.84 -0.05
C PHE A 160 9.83 2.87 1.08
N PRO A 161 8.90 2.09 1.71
CA PRO A 161 9.29 1.08 2.68
C PRO A 161 10.24 0.02 2.12
N MET A 162 10.05 -0.32 0.84
CA MET A 162 10.87 -1.29 0.13
C MET A 162 12.13 -0.65 -0.45
N GLU A 163 12.09 0.64 -0.79
CA GLU A 163 13.23 1.40 -1.33
C GLU A 163 14.25 1.78 -0.24
N LYS A 164 13.76 2.09 0.97
CA LYS A 164 14.56 2.64 2.07
C LYS A 164 14.15 2.03 3.41
N PRO A 165 14.38 0.72 3.62
CA PRO A 165 13.86 -0.01 4.78
C PRO A 165 14.37 0.54 6.11
N LYS A 166 15.68 0.89 6.21
CA LYS A 166 16.27 1.43 7.45
C LYS A 166 15.67 2.78 7.87
N MET A 167 15.52 3.69 6.91
CA MET A 167 14.92 5.00 7.16
C MET A 167 13.42 4.86 7.50
N THR A 168 12.73 3.92 6.86
CA THR A 168 11.34 3.61 7.16
C THR A 168 11.19 3.06 8.57
N ALA A 169 12.05 2.12 8.99
CA ALA A 169 12.06 1.59 10.35
C ALA A 169 12.29 2.68 11.40
N ALA A 170 13.26 3.58 11.19
CA ALA A 170 13.50 4.70 12.09
C ALA A 170 12.30 5.66 12.19
N ALA A 171 11.62 5.93 11.06
CA ALA A 171 10.41 6.76 11.07
C ALA A 171 9.23 6.07 11.77
N ILE A 172 9.11 4.74 11.63
CA ILE A 172 8.12 3.93 12.36
C ILE A 172 8.39 4.04 13.86
N GLU A 173 9.63 3.80 14.30
CA GLU A 173 10.02 3.88 15.70
C GLU A 173 9.70 5.25 16.30
N ALA A 174 10.13 6.33 15.65
CA ALA A 174 9.84 7.69 16.09
C ALA A 174 8.32 7.96 16.18
N SER A 175 7.56 7.48 15.20
CA SER A 175 6.10 7.65 15.19
C SER A 175 5.42 6.87 16.31
N LEU A 176 5.85 5.63 16.57
CA LEU A 176 5.29 4.79 17.62
C LEU A 176 5.61 5.33 19.01
N LEU A 177 6.84 5.79 19.24
CA LEU A 177 7.22 6.46 20.50
C LEU A 177 6.36 7.71 20.74
N ASN A 178 6.09 8.50 19.71
CA ASN A 178 5.21 9.67 19.82
C ASN A 178 3.73 9.30 19.99
N LEU A 179 3.26 8.15 19.49
CA LEU A 179 1.89 7.69 19.76
C LEU A 179 1.75 7.17 21.20
N ALA A 180 2.76 6.45 21.70
CA ALA A 180 2.77 5.90 23.05
C ALA A 180 2.79 6.98 24.14
N SER A 181 3.30 8.18 23.86
CA SER A 181 3.25 9.30 24.81
C SER A 181 1.85 9.94 24.96
N LEU A 182 0.88 9.52 24.15
CA LEU A 182 -0.50 10.04 24.13
C LEU A 182 -1.51 9.11 24.83
N THR A 183 -1.09 7.92 25.22
CA THR A 183 -1.91 6.84 25.80
C THR A 183 -1.45 6.51 27.19
#